data_AF-A0A2G9PLL0-F1
#
_entry.id   AF-A0A2G9PLL0-F1
#
_cell.length_a   1.000
_cell.length_b   1.000
_cell.length_c   1.000
_cell.angle_alpha   90.00
_cell.angle_beta   90.00
_cell.angle_gamma   90.00
#
_symmetry.space_group_name_H-M   'P 1'
#
loop_
_entity.id
_entity.type
_entity.pdbx_description
1 polymer ?
#
loop_
_entity_poly.entity_id
_entity_poly.type
_entity_poly.pdbx_seq_one_letter_code
_entity_poly.pdbx_strand_id
1 'polypeptide(L)'
;MVIVMVLIVAGYFGIRLMISSPRQRNEYANIQLATNFVNALLRTSTDCKATVGELFSDCASFEDIHCDGKSSCEKAEEVSREILASTLREWDKGYSFIVETAGRERVIDQNMPCDENAMPGVFPLSTRSGKSLVVKLVVCD
;
A
#
# COMPACT_ATOMS: atom_id res chain seq x y z
N MET A 1 14.52 -44.76 30.34
CA MET A 1 14.35 -43.30 30.60
C MET A 1 14.52 -42.42 29.35
N VAL A 2 15.33 -42.80 28.37
CA VAL A 2 15.53 -42.03 27.12
C VAL A 2 14.23 -41.83 26.32
N ILE A 3 13.38 -42.85 26.23
CA ILE A 3 12.11 -42.82 25.48
C ILE A 3 11.15 -41.74 26.01
N VAL A 4 11.09 -41.56 27.33
CA VAL A 4 10.22 -40.56 27.97
C VAL A 4 10.71 -39.15 27.68
N MET A 5 12.03 -38.94 27.63
CA MET A 5 12.62 -37.64 27.35
C MET A 5 12.38 -37.20 25.91
N VAL A 6 12.44 -38.12 24.95
CA VAL A 6 12.15 -37.85 23.53
C VAL A 6 10.69 -37.44 23.31
N LEU A 7 9.75 -38.09 24.01
CA LEU A 7 8.31 -37.76 23.89
C LEU A 7 7.98 -36.37 24.43
N ILE A 8 8.63 -35.93 25.52
CA ILE A 8 8.40 -34.60 26.09
C ILE A 8 8.94 -33.50 25.17
N VAL A 9 10.13 -33.70 24.58
CA VAL A 9 10.73 -32.74 23.65
C VAL A 9 9.93 -32.65 22.35
N ALA A 10 9.51 -33.78 21.78
CA ALA A 10 8.68 -33.81 20.58
C ALA A 10 7.29 -33.20 20.81
N GLY A 11 6.68 -33.46 21.98
CA GLY A 11 5.40 -32.88 22.37
C GLY A 11 5.47 -31.36 22.55
N TYR A 12 6.51 -30.85 23.21
CA TYR A 12 6.71 -29.41 23.40
C TYR A 12 6.92 -28.67 22.07
N PHE A 13 7.66 -29.28 21.15
CA PHE A 13 7.94 -28.69 19.84
C PHE A 13 6.69 -28.69 18.93
N GLY A 14 5.88 -29.74 18.96
CA GLY A 14 4.62 -29.82 18.23
C GLY A 14 3.60 -28.77 18.66
N ILE A 15 3.49 -28.50 19.97
CA ILE A 15 2.57 -27.49 20.52
C ILE A 15 3.02 -26.07 20.15
N ARG A 16 4.32 -25.78 20.17
CA ARG A 16 4.88 -24.48 19.75
C ARG A 16 4.60 -24.17 18.28
N LEU A 17 4.68 -25.17 17.40
CA LEU A 17 4.40 -25.02 15.97
C LEU A 17 2.92 -24.75 15.66
N MET A 18 2.00 -25.25 16.49
CA MET A 18 0.57 -25.03 16.31
C MET A 18 0.10 -23.66 16.84
N ILE A 19 0.87 -23.02 17.73
CA ILE A 19 0.54 -21.73 18.37
C ILE A 19 1.15 -20.52 17.64
N SER A 20 2.04 -20.72 16.65
CA SER A 20 2.47 -19.62 15.77
C SER A 20 1.26 -19.09 15.00
N SER A 21 0.78 -17.92 15.43
CA SER A 21 -0.53 -17.39 15.10
C SER A 21 -0.66 -17.02 13.62
N PRO A 22 -1.82 -17.30 12.99
CA PRO A 22 -2.09 -16.93 11.59
C PRO A 22 -2.11 -15.41 11.36
N ARG A 23 -2.32 -14.62 12.42
CA ARG A 23 -2.46 -13.16 12.37
C ARG A 23 -1.19 -12.45 11.85
N GLN A 24 0.00 -12.85 12.32
CA GLN A 24 1.25 -12.26 11.83
C GLN A 24 1.48 -12.56 10.34
N ARG A 25 1.10 -13.76 9.87
CA ARG A 25 1.28 -14.13 8.46
C ARG A 25 0.44 -13.27 7.52
N ASN A 26 -0.80 -12.96 7.91
CA ASN A 26 -1.67 -12.11 7.10
C ASN A 26 -1.19 -10.65 7.06
N GLU A 27 -0.69 -10.13 8.19
CA GLU A 27 -0.13 -8.78 8.23
C GLU A 27 1.07 -8.62 7.30
N TYR A 28 2.02 -9.56 7.33
CA TYR A 28 3.16 -9.55 6.39
C TYR A 28 2.71 -9.69 4.93
N ALA A 29 1.70 -10.52 4.65
CA ALA A 29 1.15 -10.67 3.31
C ALA A 29 0.51 -9.36 2.81
N ASN A 30 -0.26 -8.67 3.67
CA ASN A 30 -0.92 -7.41 3.34
C ASN A 30 0.11 -6.29 3.11
N ILE A 31 1.17 -6.21 3.92
CA ILE A 31 2.26 -5.24 3.71
C ILE A 31 2.98 -5.50 2.38
N GLN A 32 3.29 -6.77 2.07
CA GLN A 32 3.94 -7.13 0.82
C GLN A 32 3.05 -6.81 -0.38
N LEU A 33 1.77 -7.15 -0.30
CA LEU A 33 0.78 -6.80 -1.32
C LEU A 33 0.71 -5.28 -1.50
N ALA A 34 0.53 -4.52 -0.43
CA ALA A 34 0.43 -3.07 -0.45
C ALA A 34 1.69 -2.43 -1.07
N THR A 35 2.88 -2.88 -0.66
CA THR A 35 4.16 -2.35 -1.14
C THR A 35 4.37 -2.63 -2.63
N ASN A 36 4.14 -3.88 -3.05
CA ASN A 36 4.26 -4.27 -4.45
C ASN A 36 3.23 -3.55 -5.32
N PHE A 37 2.00 -3.42 -4.81
CA PHE A 37 0.93 -2.73 -5.50
C PHE A 37 1.21 -1.25 -5.68
N VAL A 38 1.59 -0.52 -4.62
CA VAL A 38 1.96 0.90 -4.73
C VAL A 38 3.10 1.09 -5.71
N ASN A 39 4.14 0.26 -5.65
CA ASN A 39 5.25 0.36 -6.57
C ASN A 39 4.82 0.12 -8.04
N ALA A 40 3.93 -0.83 -8.29
CA ALA A 40 3.37 -1.08 -9.61
C ALA A 40 2.46 0.07 -10.09
N LEU A 41 1.58 0.56 -9.21
CA LEU A 41 0.68 1.68 -9.47
C LEU A 41 1.47 2.91 -9.88
N LEU A 42 2.48 3.30 -9.10
CA LEU A 42 3.29 4.49 -9.36
C LEU A 42 4.09 4.41 -10.66
N ARG A 43 4.39 3.20 -11.15
CA ARG A 43 5.06 2.96 -12.44
C ARG A 43 4.10 2.82 -13.61
N THR A 44 2.80 2.77 -13.36
CA THR A 44 1.79 2.61 -14.41
C THR A 44 1.76 3.86 -15.26
N SER A 45 1.91 3.69 -16.58
CA SER A 45 1.81 4.78 -17.55
C SER A 45 0.37 5.19 -17.75
N THR A 46 0.15 6.49 -17.89
CA THR A 46 -1.15 7.08 -18.23
C THR A 46 -1.18 7.49 -19.70
N ASP A 47 -2.37 7.80 -20.19
CA ASP A 47 -2.63 8.49 -21.45
C ASP A 47 -1.89 9.84 -21.58
N CYS A 48 -1.48 10.46 -20.46
CA CYS A 48 -0.71 11.70 -20.45
C CYS A 48 0.78 11.56 -20.78
N LYS A 49 1.25 10.38 -21.22
CA LYS A 49 2.68 10.07 -21.41
C LYS A 49 3.52 10.26 -20.13
N ALA A 50 2.87 10.24 -18.98
CA ALA A 50 3.49 10.30 -17.66
C ALA A 50 3.02 9.10 -16.84
N THR A 51 3.85 8.65 -15.91
CA THR A 51 3.47 7.64 -14.93
C THR A 51 2.64 8.25 -13.80
N VAL A 52 1.85 7.43 -13.10
CA VAL A 52 1.08 7.89 -11.93
C VAL A 52 2.00 8.53 -10.87
N GLY A 53 3.21 8.00 -10.66
CA GLY A 53 4.18 8.58 -9.75
C GLY A 53 4.72 9.95 -10.20
N GLU A 54 4.91 10.15 -11.50
CA GLU A 54 5.26 11.46 -12.05
C GLU A 54 4.12 12.46 -11.90
N LEU A 55 2.87 12.05 -12.11
CA LEU A 55 1.70 12.90 -11.88
C LEU A 55 1.57 13.30 -10.42
N PHE A 56 1.76 12.37 -9.47
CA PHE A 56 1.76 12.70 -8.04
C PHE A 56 2.93 13.61 -7.64
N SER A 57 4.12 13.38 -8.19
CA SER A 57 5.29 14.23 -7.95
C SER A 57 5.09 15.66 -8.49
N ASP A 58 4.48 15.78 -9.67
CA ASP A 58 4.14 17.07 -10.28
C ASP A 58 3.05 17.81 -9.49
N CYS A 59 2.01 17.07 -9.08
CA CYS A 59 0.94 17.54 -8.20
C CYS A 59 1.49 18.11 -6.88
N ALA A 60 2.48 17.46 -6.28
CA ALA A 60 3.11 17.95 -5.05
C ALA A 60 4.11 19.11 -5.27
N SER A 61 4.39 19.47 -6.53
CA SER A 61 5.37 20.50 -6.91
C SER A 61 4.68 21.78 -7.41
N PHE A 62 4.49 21.89 -8.74
CA PHE A 62 4.08 23.10 -9.45
C PHE A 62 2.83 22.86 -10.32
N GLU A 63 2.36 21.62 -10.44
CA GLU A 63 1.22 21.24 -11.30
C GLU A 63 1.43 21.62 -12.78
N ASP A 64 2.64 21.40 -13.33
CA ASP A 64 2.95 21.77 -14.72
C ASP A 64 2.27 20.81 -15.72
N ILE A 65 2.04 19.55 -15.35
CA ILE A 65 1.49 18.54 -16.23
C ILE A 65 -0.04 18.69 -16.31
N HIS A 66 -0.53 18.95 -17.51
CA HIS A 66 -1.96 19.04 -17.81
C HIS A 66 -2.37 17.94 -18.80
N CYS A 67 -3.45 17.26 -18.45
CA CYS A 67 -3.93 16.03 -19.07
C CYS A 67 -5.37 16.21 -19.57
N ASP A 68 -5.57 16.51 -20.86
CA ASP A 68 -6.92 16.68 -21.43
C ASP A 68 -7.80 17.67 -20.64
N GLY A 69 -7.20 18.75 -20.13
CA GLY A 69 -7.87 19.77 -19.33
C GLY A 69 -7.98 19.47 -17.83
N LYS A 70 -7.47 18.32 -17.37
CA LYS A 70 -7.34 17.97 -15.95
C LYS A 70 -5.93 18.30 -15.43
N SER A 71 -5.84 18.67 -14.15
CA SER A 71 -4.54 18.82 -13.49
C SER A 71 -3.88 17.46 -13.24
N SER A 72 -2.57 17.45 -12.99
CA SER A 72 -1.84 16.24 -12.63
C SER A 72 -2.38 15.57 -11.37
N CYS A 73 -2.84 16.36 -10.39
CA CYS A 73 -3.52 15.84 -9.20
C CYS A 73 -4.81 15.09 -9.54
N GLU A 74 -5.71 15.74 -10.29
CA GLU A 74 -7.00 15.15 -10.66
C GLU A 74 -6.82 13.85 -11.44
N LYS A 75 -5.88 13.84 -12.39
CA LYS A 75 -5.59 12.67 -13.20
C LYS A 75 -4.96 11.54 -12.40
N ALA A 76 -4.01 11.85 -11.50
CA ALA A 76 -3.40 10.86 -10.62
C ALA A 76 -4.44 10.21 -9.70
N GLU A 77 -5.35 11.01 -9.13
CA GLU A 77 -6.43 10.53 -8.27
C GLU A 77 -7.43 9.65 -9.03
N GLU A 78 -7.84 10.08 -10.23
CA GLU A 78 -8.75 9.32 -11.10
C GLU A 78 -8.18 7.95 -11.46
N VAL A 79 -6.96 7.92 -12.02
CA VAL A 79 -6.30 6.67 -12.44
C VAL A 79 -6.05 5.76 -11.24
N SER A 80 -5.62 6.32 -10.10
CA SER A 80 -5.40 5.53 -8.88
C SER A 80 -6.70 4.91 -8.37
N ARG A 81 -7.80 5.67 -8.34
CA ARG A 81 -9.11 5.19 -7.91
C ARG A 81 -9.63 4.09 -8.83
N GLU A 82 -9.47 4.24 -10.14
CA GLU A 82 -9.86 3.22 -11.12
C GLU A 82 -9.07 1.91 -10.93
N ILE A 83 -7.75 2.02 -10.79
CA ILE A 83 -6.87 0.85 -10.60
C ILE A 83 -7.16 0.17 -9.25
N LEU A 84 -7.32 0.93 -8.17
CA LEU A 84 -7.67 0.37 -6.84
C LEU A 84 -9.04 -0.32 -6.86
N ALA A 85 -10.03 0.28 -7.52
CA ALA A 85 -11.37 -0.28 -7.63
C ALA A 85 -11.41 -1.53 -8.53
N SER A 86 -10.66 -1.58 -9.62
CA SER A 86 -10.60 -2.76 -10.50
C SER A 86 -9.73 -3.91 -9.96
N THR A 87 -8.96 -3.67 -8.90
CA THR A 87 -8.06 -4.70 -8.34
C THR A 87 -8.46 -5.08 -6.91
N LEU A 88 -8.19 -4.21 -5.94
CA LEU A 88 -8.40 -4.52 -4.52
C LEU A 88 -9.88 -4.65 -4.17
N ARG A 89 -10.75 -3.84 -4.77
CA ARG A 89 -12.20 -3.94 -4.55
C ARG A 89 -12.79 -5.17 -5.25
N GLU A 90 -12.32 -5.54 -6.43
CA GLU A 90 -12.71 -6.82 -7.07
C GLU A 90 -12.26 -8.04 -6.28
N TRP A 91 -11.12 -7.93 -5.58
CA TRP A 91 -10.62 -8.98 -4.68
C TRP A 91 -11.24 -8.96 -3.29
N ASP A 92 -12.24 -8.10 -3.06
CA ASP A 92 -12.93 -7.92 -1.78
C ASP A 92 -11.96 -7.62 -0.62
N LYS A 93 -10.93 -6.81 -0.89
CA LYS A 93 -9.95 -6.37 0.12
C LYS A 93 -10.27 -4.96 0.58
N GLY A 94 -10.30 -4.76 1.90
CA GLY A 94 -10.32 -3.43 2.48
C GLY A 94 -9.01 -2.69 2.17
N TYR A 95 -9.08 -1.40 1.87
CA TYR A 95 -7.89 -0.58 1.67
C TYR A 95 -8.10 0.89 2.01
N SER A 96 -6.99 1.56 2.32
CA SER A 96 -6.90 3.01 2.44
C SER A 96 -5.66 3.50 1.67
N PHE A 97 -5.88 4.36 0.67
CA PHE A 97 -4.81 4.94 -0.13
C PHE A 97 -4.60 6.41 0.26
N ILE A 98 -3.42 6.70 0.80
CA ILE A 98 -3.09 7.97 1.44
C ILE A 98 -1.86 8.56 0.78
N VAL A 99 -1.89 9.85 0.52
CA VAL A 99 -0.75 10.62 0.03
C VAL A 99 -0.40 11.67 1.07
N GLU A 100 0.87 11.67 1.49
CA GLU A 100 1.41 12.62 2.47
C GLU A 100 2.39 13.58 1.78
N THR A 101 2.09 14.87 1.84
CA THR A 101 2.96 15.92 1.29
C THR A 101 3.30 16.92 2.39
N ALA A 102 4.59 17.09 2.69
CA ALA A 102 5.06 18.04 3.70
C ALA A 102 4.34 17.91 5.07
N GLY A 103 4.08 16.67 5.51
CA GLY A 103 3.40 16.38 6.78
C GLY A 103 1.88 16.52 6.76
N ARG A 104 1.27 16.79 5.60
CA ARG A 104 -0.20 16.77 5.44
C ARG A 104 -0.61 15.50 4.73
N GLU A 105 -1.40 14.67 5.41
CA GLU A 105 -1.98 13.46 4.84
C GLU A 105 -3.32 13.79 4.15
N ARG A 106 -3.51 13.20 2.97
CA ARG A 106 -4.77 13.24 2.22
C ARG A 106 -5.16 11.82 1.81
N VAL A 107 -6.36 11.41 2.19
CA VAL A 107 -6.96 10.14 1.73
C VAL A 107 -7.49 10.37 0.32
N ILE A 108 -7.01 9.59 -0.64
CA ILE A 108 -7.40 9.69 -2.06
C ILE A 108 -8.59 8.79 -2.38
N ASP A 109 -8.55 7.57 -1.85
CA ASP A 109 -9.61 6.58 -1.99
C ASP A 109 -9.56 5.56 -0.84
N GLN A 110 -10.75 5.07 -0.48
CA GLN A 110 -10.93 4.10 0.59
C GLN A 110 -12.25 3.35 0.39
N ASN A 111 -12.24 2.03 0.53
CA ASN A 111 -13.47 1.22 0.53
C ASN A 111 -13.89 0.75 1.94
N MET A 112 -12.94 0.61 2.88
CA MET A 112 -13.21 0.19 4.25
C MET A 112 -12.19 0.83 5.22
N PRO A 113 -12.61 1.27 6.42
CA PRO A 113 -11.69 1.68 7.48
C PRO A 113 -10.79 0.52 7.91
N CYS A 114 -9.48 0.64 7.66
CA CYS A 114 -8.49 -0.25 8.26
C CYS A 114 -8.20 0.18 9.71
N ASP A 115 -7.79 -0.79 10.55
CA ASP A 115 -7.30 -0.54 11.92
C ASP A 115 -6.12 0.45 11.91
N GLU A 116 -6.05 1.35 12.89
CA GLU A 116 -4.92 2.28 13.07
C GLU A 116 -3.57 1.57 13.23
N ASN A 117 -3.59 0.29 13.67
CA ASN A 117 -2.40 -0.53 13.81
C ASN A 117 -1.96 -1.23 12.52
N ALA A 118 -2.73 -1.14 11.43
CA ALA A 118 -2.39 -1.78 10.18
C ALA A 118 -1.17 -1.10 9.53
N MET A 119 -0.14 -1.88 9.23
CA MET A 119 1.08 -1.34 8.63
C MET A 119 0.88 -1.00 7.14
N PRO A 120 1.17 0.24 6.71
CA PRO A 120 1.10 0.62 5.31
C PRO A 120 2.29 0.10 4.51
N GLY A 121 2.05 -0.24 3.24
CA GLY A 121 3.10 -0.19 2.22
C GLY A 121 3.42 1.26 1.90
N VAL A 122 4.69 1.65 2.01
CA VAL A 122 5.14 3.04 1.87
C VAL A 122 6.11 3.18 0.71
N PHE A 123 5.90 4.19 -0.14
CA PHE A 123 6.81 4.53 -1.22
C PHE A 123 7.13 6.04 -1.21
N PRO A 124 8.38 6.43 -0.91
CA PRO A 124 8.79 7.81 -0.98
C PRO A 124 9.02 8.24 -2.44
N LEU A 125 8.54 9.43 -2.78
CA LEU A 125 8.76 10.09 -4.05
C LEU A 125 9.51 11.40 -3.82
N SER A 126 10.50 11.66 -4.67
CA SER A 126 11.18 12.95 -4.70
C SER A 126 10.43 13.89 -5.63
N THR A 127 10.11 15.08 -5.14
CA THR A 127 9.45 16.11 -5.94
C THR A 127 10.47 17.09 -6.51
N ARG A 128 10.16 17.76 -7.64
CA ARG A 128 11.05 18.78 -8.23
C ARG A 128 11.24 19.99 -7.32
N SER A 129 10.27 20.25 -6.44
CA SER A 129 10.34 21.31 -5.44
C SER A 129 11.24 20.98 -4.24
N GLY A 130 11.81 19.77 -4.17
CA GLY A 130 12.62 19.30 -3.05
C GLY A 130 11.81 18.90 -1.81
N LYS A 131 10.47 18.92 -1.89
CA LYS A 131 9.58 18.43 -0.83
C LYS A 131 9.53 16.90 -0.85
N SER A 132 9.37 16.30 0.32
CA SER A 132 9.13 14.86 0.45
C SER A 132 7.65 14.57 0.21
N LEU A 133 7.38 13.67 -0.71
CA LEU A 133 6.07 13.10 -0.98
C LEU A 133 6.10 11.62 -0.60
N VAL A 134 5.15 11.17 0.20
CA VAL A 134 5.09 9.78 0.65
C VAL A 134 3.73 9.21 0.28
N VAL A 135 3.74 8.16 -0.53
CA VAL A 135 2.53 7.44 -0.91
C VAL A 135 2.40 6.22 -0.02
N LYS A 136 1.24 6.05 0.60
CA LYS A 136 0.94 4.96 1.53
C LYS A 136 -0.29 4.20 1.05
N LEU A 137 -0.24 2.88 1.10
CA LEU A 137 -1.40 2.02 0.92
C LEU A 137 -1.48 1.09 2.12
N VAL A 138 -2.62 1.09 2.78
CA VAL A 138 -2.97 0.10 3.80
C VAL A 138 -3.92 -0.89 3.16
N VAL A 139 -3.64 -2.19 3.28
CA VAL A 139 -4.55 -3.26 2.89
C VAL A 139 -5.01 -3.97 4.16
N CYS A 140 -6.32 -4.12 4.30
CA CYS A 140 -6.98 -4.80 5.40
C CYS A 140 -7.87 -5.96 4.91
N ASP A 141 -8.06 -6.94 5.78
CA ASP A 141 -8.96 -8.08 5.60
C ASP A 141 -10.35 -7.80 6.22
#